data_AF-A0A6I0F5R4-F1
#
_entry.id   AF-A0A6I0F5R4-F1
#
_cell.length_a   1.000
_cell.length_b   1.000
_cell.length_c   1.000
_cell.angle_alpha   90.00
_cell.angle_beta   90.00
_cell.angle_gamma   90.00
#
_symmetry.space_group_name_H-M   'P 1'
#
loop_
_entity.id
_entity.type
_entity.pdbx_description
1 polymer ?
#
loop_
_entity_poly.entity_id
_entity_poly.type
_entity_poly.pdbx_seq_one_letter_code
_entity_poly.pdbx_strand_id
1 'polypeptide(L)' 'MAQFYPGGKKIFPQSIRDSFKYEVAEELGLTTMIKDDYWGALTSKDCGRVGGRIGGSMVKAMVRRAEEMLVEQEKGNNS' A
#
# COMPACT_ATOMS: atom_id res chain seq x y z
N MET A 1 -11.62 -9.76 -14.72
CA MET A 1 -11.14 -8.82 -13.66
C MET A 1 -9.97 -8.06 -14.23
N ALA A 2 -10.03 -6.74 -14.33
CA ALA A 2 -8.96 -5.95 -14.93
C ALA A 2 -7.64 -6.21 -14.18
N GLN A 3 -6.66 -6.76 -14.88
CA GLN A 3 -5.38 -7.16 -14.30
C GLN A 3 -4.44 -5.96 -14.36
N PHE A 4 -4.44 -5.14 -13.32
CA PHE A 4 -3.60 -3.93 -13.18
C PHE A 4 -2.09 -4.23 -13.04
N TYR A 5 -1.64 -5.44 -13.38
CA TYR A 5 -0.25 -5.88 -13.29
C TYR A 5 0.16 -6.58 -14.60
N PRO A 6 0.74 -5.87 -15.58
CA PRO A 6 1.44 -6.54 -16.66
C PRO A 6 2.69 -7.21 -16.04
N GLY A 7 2.65 -8.52 -15.82
CA GLY A 7 3.82 -9.31 -15.39
C GLY A 7 3.91 -9.74 -13.92
N GLY A 8 2.82 -9.74 -13.15
CA GLY A 8 2.71 -10.47 -11.86
C GLY A 8 3.63 -10.03 -10.70
N LYS A 9 4.58 -9.10 -10.92
CA LYS A 9 5.47 -8.58 -9.88
C LYS A 9 4.75 -7.49 -9.08
N LYS A 10 4.48 -7.78 -7.81
CA LYS A 10 3.98 -6.81 -6.83
C LYS A 10 5.04 -5.72 -6.64
N ILE A 11 4.60 -4.46 -6.65
CA ILE A 11 5.49 -3.27 -6.56
C ILE A 11 6.17 -3.21 -5.19
N PHE A 12 5.44 -3.59 -4.14
CA PHE A 12 5.96 -3.67 -2.79
C PHE A 12 6.11 -5.13 -2.35
N PRO A 13 7.20 -5.47 -1.63
CA PRO A 13 7.35 -6.80 -1.05
C PRO A 13 6.21 -7.09 -0.07
N GLN A 14 5.95 -8.39 0.13
CA GLN A 14 4.86 -8.83 0.99
C GLN A 14 5.02 -8.37 2.44
N SER A 15 6.23 -8.43 2.99
CA SER A 15 6.54 -7.96 4.34
C SER A 15 6.14 -6.51 4.57
N ILE A 16 6.49 -5.62 3.64
CA ILE A 16 6.14 -4.20 3.71
C ILE A 16 4.62 -4.03 3.69
N ARG A 17 3.94 -4.69 2.75
CA ARG A 17 2.47 -4.64 2.65
C ARG A 17 1.79 -5.10 3.93
N ASP A 18 2.30 -6.15 4.56
CA ASP A 18 1.73 -6.70 5.78
C ASP A 18 1.97 -5.76 6.97
N SER A 19 3.18 -5.20 7.13
CA SER A 19 3.46 -4.18 8.14
C SER A 19 2.51 -2.97 8.03
N PHE A 20 2.31 -2.45 6.81
CA PHE A 20 1.38 -1.35 6.58
C PHE A 20 -0.07 -1.69 6.95
N LYS A 21 -0.50 -2.94 6.73
CA LYS A 21 -1.85 -3.36 7.14
C LYS A 21 -2.04 -3.24 8.65
N TYR A 22 -1.08 -3.73 9.43
CA TYR A 22 -1.15 -3.70 10.88
C TYR A 22 -1.00 -2.29 11.46
N GLU A 23 -0.09 -1.48 10.91
CA GLU A 23 0.08 -0.07 11.32
C GLU A 23 -1.20 0.73 11.11
N VAL A 24 -1.82 0.63 9.92
CA VAL A 24 -3.08 1.34 9.62
C VAL A 24 -4.23 0.82 10.47
N ALA A 25 -4.26 -0.48 10.79
CA ALA A 25 -5.27 -1.04 11.68
C ALA A 25 -5.12 -0.53 13.13
N GLU A 26 -3.88 -0.37 13.61
CA GLU A 26 -3.60 0.20 14.91
C GLU A 26 -4.05 1.67 14.99
N GLU A 27 -3.71 2.49 13.99
CA GLU A 27 -4.16 3.89 13.92
C GLU A 27 -5.69 4.04 13.91
N LEU A 28 -6.39 3.07 13.32
CA LEU A 28 -7.84 3.07 13.23
C LEU A 28 -8.52 2.44 14.44
N GLY A 29 -7.76 1.91 15.42
CA GLY A 29 -8.29 1.22 16.59
C GLY A 29 -8.98 -0.11 16.25
N LEU A 30 -8.62 -0.72 15.13
CA LEU A 30 -9.22 -1.96 14.61
C LEU A 30 -8.41 -3.22 14.97
N THR A 31 -7.25 -3.05 15.60
CA THR A 31 -6.35 -4.13 16.03
C THR A 31 -7.06 -5.17 16.89
N THR A 32 -7.98 -4.78 17.77
CA THR A 32 -8.73 -5.71 18.64
C THR A 32 -9.76 -6.56 17.89
N MET A 33 -10.15 -6.14 16.68
CA MET A 33 -11.10 -6.83 15.82
C MET A 33 -10.42 -7.80 14.86
N ILE A 34 -9.11 -7.67 14.67
CA ILE A 34 -8.28 -8.57 13.87
C ILE A 34 -7.77 -9.67 14.79
N LYS A 35 -8.50 -10.79 14.84
CA LYS A 35 -8.08 -11.99 15.59
C LYS A 35 -7.41 -12.97 14.64
N ASP A 36 -6.23 -13.48 14.97
CA ASP A 36 -5.54 -14.53 14.19
C ASP A 36 -5.37 -14.20 12.69
N ASP A 37 -5.07 -12.94 12.36
CA ASP A 37 -4.99 -12.42 10.98
C ASP A 37 -6.31 -12.58 10.18
N TYR A 38 -7.43 -12.76 10.87
CA TYR A 38 -8.76 -12.81 10.29
C TYR A 38 -9.38 -11.40 10.25
N TRP A 39 -9.41 -10.84 9.04
CA TRP A 39 -10.01 -9.53 8.76
C TRP A 39 -11.52 -9.62 8.49
N GLY A 40 -12.09 -10.83 8.43
CA GLY A 40 -13.51 -11.01 8.08
C GLY A 40 -14.50 -10.64 9.18
N ALA A 41 -14.03 -10.47 10.42
CA ALA A 41 -14.85 -9.99 11.55
C ALA A 41 -15.08 -8.47 11.50
N LEU A 42 -14.30 -7.74 10.69
CA LEU A 42 -14.46 -6.31 10.48
C LEU A 42 -15.66 -6.04 9.57
N THR A 43 -16.37 -4.94 9.83
CA THR A 43 -17.43 -4.50 8.92
C THR A 43 -16.83 -4.15 7.56
N SER A 44 -17.59 -4.34 6.47
CA SER A 44 -17.12 -3.97 5.12
C SER A 44 -16.70 -2.49 5.03
N LYS A 45 -17.31 -1.63 5.86
CA LYS A 45 -16.96 -0.21 5.97
C LYS A 45 -15.57 -0.01 6.57
N ASP A 46 -15.23 -0.73 7.62
CA ASP A 46 -13.93 -0.61 8.29
C ASP A 46 -12.82 -1.26 7.47
N CYS A 47 -13.10 -2.42 6.84
CA CYS A 47 -12.22 -3.00 5.82
C CYS A 47 -11.94 -2.02 4.68
N GLY A 48 -12.97 -1.30 4.20
CA GLY A 48 -12.83 -0.28 3.18
C GLY A 48 -11.97 0.91 3.61
N ARG A 49 -12.11 1.37 4.86
CA ARG A 49 -11.27 2.44 5.42
C ARG A 49 -9.80 2.03 5.52
N VAL A 50 -9.54 0.83 6.04
CA VAL A 50 -8.18 0.27 6.13
C VAL A 50 -7.57 0.13 4.74
N GLY A 51 -8.27 -0.57 3.83
CA GLY A 51 -7.80 -0.80 2.47
C GLY A 51 -7.58 0.49 1.68
N GLY A 52 -8.46 1.48 1.86
CA GLY A 52 -8.35 2.80 1.24
C GLY A 52 -7.15 3.60 1.74
N ARG A 53 -6.88 3.60 3.05
CA ARG A 53 -5.69 4.25 3.63
C ARG A 53 -4.40 3.59 3.14
N ILE A 54 -4.33 2.25 3.17
CA ILE A 54 -3.15 1.51 2.70
C ILE A 54 -2.92 1.77 1.21
N GLY A 55 -3.95 1.58 0.38
CA GLY A 55 -3.85 1.77 -1.06
C GLY A 55 -3.47 3.19 -1.43
N GLY A 56 -4.09 4.20 -0.80
CA GLY A 56 -3.80 5.61 -1.03
C GLY A 56 -2.36 5.99 -0.67
N SER A 57 -1.87 5.55 0.49
CA SER A 57 -0.49 5.81 0.92
C SER A 57 0.54 5.12 0.01
N MET A 58 0.27 3.87 -0.40
CA MET A 58 1.12 3.15 -1.35
C MET A 58 1.17 3.85 -2.72
N VAL A 59 0.02 4.29 -3.26
CA VAL A 59 -0.04 5.03 -4.53
C VAL A 59 0.75 6.33 -4.45
N LYS A 60 0.58 7.09 -3.35
CA LYS A 60 1.33 8.33 -3.13
C LYS A 60 2.85 8.09 -3.10
N ALA A 61 3.29 7.05 -2.41
CA ALA A 61 4.71 6.66 -2.37
C ALA A 61 5.25 6.26 -3.76
N MET A 62 4.46 5.54 -4.56
CA MET A 62 4.84 5.17 -5.93
C MET A 62 5.00 6.39 -6.84
N VAL A 63 4.05 7.34 -6.79
CA VAL A 63 4.11 8.57 -7.59
C VAL A 63 5.35 9.37 -7.22
N ARG A 64 5.59 9.60 -5.93
CA ARG A 64 6.78 10.31 -5.46
C ARG A 64 8.08 9.66 -5.94
N ARG A 65 8.19 8.33 -5.84
CA ARG A 65 9.38 7.61 -6.32
C ARG A 65 9.56 7.76 -7.83
N ALA A 66 8.47 7.72 -8.60
CA ALA A 66 8.52 7.93 -10.04
C ALA A 66 8.99 9.35 -10.39
N GLU A 67 8.50 10.37 -9.68
CA GLU A 67 8.98 11.76 -9.83
C GLU A 67 10.48 11.87 -9.52
N GLU A 68 10.94 11.27 -8.43
CA GLU A 68 12.37 11.24 -8.06
C GLU A 68 13.23 10.57 -9.15
N MET A 69 12.76 9.46 -9.74
CA MET A 69 13.45 8.78 -10.84
C MET A 69 13.57 9.66 -12.09
N LEU A 70 12.53 10.42 -12.42
CA LEU A 70 12.56 11.33 -13.57
C LEU A 70 13.59 12.45 -13.35
N VAL A 71 13.63 13.02 -12.14
CA VAL A 71 14.63 14.03 -11.77
C VAL A 71 16.06 13.44 -11.77
N GLU A 72 16.25 12.20 -11.31
CA GLU A 72 17.53 11.50 -11.38
C GLU A 72 17.98 11.27 -12.84
N GLN A 73 17.07 10.88 -13.73
CA GLN A 73 17.37 10.70 -15.15
C GLN A 73 17.73 12.01 -15.85
N GLU A 74 17.03 13.11 -15.54
CA GLU A 74 17.38 14.43 -16.07
C GLU A 74 18.77 14.90 -15.64
N LYS A 75 19.20 14.57 -14.40
CA LYS A 75 20.55 14.88 -13.92
C LYS A 75 21.63 14.02 -14.59
N GLY A 76 21.33 12.74 -14.83
CA GLY A 76 22.24 11.81 -15.51
C GLY A 76 22.43 12.10 -17.01
N ASN A 77 21.42 12.67 -17.68
CA ASN A 77 21.50 13.02 -19.10
C ASN A 77 22.18 14.38 -19.38
N ASN A 78 22.30 15.26 -18.38
CA ASN A 78 22.92 16.58 -18.50
C ASN A 78 24.37 16.63 -17.95
N SER A 79 25.00 15.48 -17.70
CA SER A 79 26.41 15.35 -17.29
C SER A 79 27.24 14.69 -18.38
#